data_AF-A0A8T3V003-F1
#
_entry.id   AF-A0A8T3V003-F1
#
_cell.length_a   1.000
_cell.length_b   1.000
_cell.length_c   1.000
_cell.angle_alpha   90.00
_cell.angle_beta   90.00
_cell.angle_gamma   90.00
#
_symmetry.space_group_name_H-M   'P 1'
#
loop_
_entity.id
_entity.type
_entity.pdbx_description
1 polymer ?
#
loop_
_entity_poly.entity_id
_entity_poly.type
_entity_poly.pdbx_seq_one_letter_code
_entity_poly.pdbx_strand_id
1 'polypeptide(L)' 'MDDILEDLYPEITLETDDLIMEISVKKDYSQIEDLDKRKEEFINDLKDFINEFSETPESREFMAFFD' A
#
# COMPACT_ATOMS: atom_id res chain seq x y z
N MET A 1 9.25 -3.56 20.95
CA MET A 1 10.04 -2.40 20.53
C MET A 1 9.63 -2.10 19.09
N ASP A 2 8.33 -2.00 18.84
CA ASP A 2 7.73 -1.83 17.51
C ASP A 2 6.84 -0.57 17.44
N ASP A 3 6.46 0.01 18.59
CA ASP A 3 5.65 1.24 18.71
C ASP A 3 6.34 2.54 18.24
N ILE A 4 7.47 2.48 17.52
CA ILE A 4 8.22 3.67 17.06
C ILE A 4 8.00 3.94 15.56
N LEU A 5 7.43 3.00 14.81
CA LEU A 5 7.17 3.19 13.38
C LEU A 5 5.82 3.87 13.09
N GLU A 6 4.83 3.73 13.97
CA GLU A 6 3.48 4.32 13.83
C GLU A 6 3.50 5.85 13.71
N ASP A 7 4.53 6.51 14.28
CA ASP A 7 4.66 7.98 14.25
C ASP A 7 5.44 8.52 13.02
N LEU A 8 6.02 7.67 12.17
CA LEU A 8 6.92 8.11 11.09
C LEU A 8 6.27 8.21 9.72
N TYR A 9 5.22 7.45 9.46
CA TYR A 9 4.58 7.39 8.14
C TYR A 9 3.06 7.42 8.27
N PRO A 10 2.34 8.07 7.33
CA PRO A 10 0.89 7.97 7.28
C PRO A 10 0.46 6.54 6.97
N GLU A 11 -0.51 6.04 7.74
CA GLU A 11 -1.05 4.68 7.62
C GLU A 11 -2.56 4.70 7.38
N ILE A 12 -3.05 3.72 6.63
CA ILE A 12 -4.47 3.48 6.42
C ILE A 12 -4.78 1.99 6.49
N THR A 13 -5.82 1.66 7.25
CA THR A 13 -6.42 0.33 7.27
C THR A 13 -7.72 0.36 6.47
N LEU A 14 -7.85 -0.58 5.54
CA LEU A 14 -9.04 -0.78 4.71
C LEU A 14 -9.52 -2.22 4.88
N GLU A 15 -10.72 -2.37 5.43
CA GLU A 15 -11.38 -3.66 5.61
C GLU A 15 -12.62 -3.72 4.72
N THR A 16 -12.77 -4.85 4.04
CA THR A 16 -13.91 -5.23 3.20
C THR A 16 -14.39 -6.61 3.62
N ASP A 17 -15.53 -7.05 3.10
CA ASP A 17 -16.07 -8.39 3.41
C ASP A 17 -15.11 -9.53 3.04
N ASP A 18 -14.23 -9.31 2.07
CA ASP A 18 -13.33 -10.33 1.53
C ASP A 18 -11.87 -10.16 1.97
N LEU A 19 -11.45 -8.95 2.36
CA LEU A 19 -10.04 -8.63 2.55
C LEU A 19 -9.82 -7.47 3.54
N ILE A 20 -8.80 -7.62 4.39
CA ILE A 20 -8.24 -6.56 5.24
C ILE A 20 -6.85 -6.20 4.70
N MET A 21 -6.60 -4.91 4.49
CA MET A 21 -5.34 -4.37 4.02
C MET A 21 -4.87 -3.23 4.94
N GLU A 22 -3.60 -3.26 5.30
CA GLU A 22 -2.91 -2.21 6.03
C GLU A 22 -1.80 -1.64 5.15
N ILE A 23 -1.83 -0.33 4.91
CA ILE A 23 -0.88 0.36 4.02
C ILE A 23 -0.20 1.50 4.78
N SER A 24 1.13 1.44 4.88
CA SER A 24 1.96 2.55 5.38
C SER A 24 2.72 3.20 4.23
N VAL A 25 2.56 4.51 4.05
CA VAL A 25 3.13 5.21 2.89
C VAL A 25 4.40 5.96 3.26
N LYS A 26 5.53 5.55 2.69
CA LYS A 26 6.84 6.18 2.93
C LYS A 26 7.12 7.42 2.09
N LYS A 27 6.40 7.60 0.97
CA LYS A 27 6.61 8.68 0.01
C LYS A 27 5.94 9.97 0.49
N ASP A 28 6.69 11.08 0.46
CA ASP A 28 6.14 12.40 0.76
C ASP A 28 5.48 13.02 -0.49
N TYR A 29 4.15 12.91 -0.57
CA TYR A 29 3.36 13.52 -1.65
C TYR A 29 3.11 15.02 -1.47
N SER A 30 3.47 15.62 -0.32
CA SER A 30 3.23 17.05 -0.07
C SER A 30 4.00 17.96 -1.03
N GLN A 31 5.08 17.43 -1.63
CA GLN A 31 5.89 18.10 -2.65
C GLN A 31 5.11 18.38 -3.95
N ILE A 32 3.99 17.70 -4.20
CA ILE A 32 3.14 17.93 -5.36
C ILE A 32 2.09 18.99 -4.98
N GLU A 33 2.23 20.22 -5.50
CA GLU A 33 1.33 21.34 -5.17
C GLU A 33 -0.12 21.12 -5.63
N ASP A 34 -0.28 20.49 -6.80
CA ASP A 34 -1.58 20.19 -7.40
C ASP A 34 -2.22 18.97 -6.72
N LEU A 35 -3.37 19.19 -6.07
CA LEU A 35 -4.09 18.15 -5.32
C LEU A 35 -4.60 17.01 -6.21
N ASP A 36 -4.98 17.29 -7.44
CA ASP A 36 -5.52 16.25 -8.33
C ASP A 36 -4.37 15.37 -8.83
N LYS A 37 -3.24 15.99 -9.23
CA LYS A 37 -2.01 15.23 -9.56
C LYS A 37 -1.49 14.42 -8.38
N ARG A 38 -1.58 14.96 -7.17
CA ARG A 38 -1.16 14.25 -5.95
C ARG A 38 -1.95 12.97 -5.75
N LYS A 39 -3.27 13.02 -5.98
CA LYS A 39 -4.14 11.83 -5.92
C LYS A 39 -3.82 10.85 -7.04
N GLU A 40 -3.63 11.34 -8.26
CA GLU A 40 -3.27 10.49 -9.41
C GLU A 40 -1.96 9.73 -9.15
N GLU A 41 -0.93 10.41 -8.66
CA GLU A 41 0.37 9.79 -8.32
C GLU A 41 0.23 8.74 -7.23
N PHE A 42 -0.50 9.02 -6.15
CA PHE A 42 -0.76 8.03 -5.10
C PHE A 42 -1.45 6.79 -5.63
N ILE A 43 -2.46 6.95 -6.50
CA ILE A 43 -3.18 5.83 -7.10
C ILE A 43 -2.29 5.04 -8.07
N ASN A 44 -1.40 5.69 -8.81
CA ASN A 44 -0.45 5.02 -9.68
C ASN A 44 0.55 4.19 -8.88
N ASP A 45 1.15 4.77 -7.83
CA ASP A 45 2.07 4.06 -6.94
C ASP A 45 1.40 2.84 -6.28
N LEU A 46 0.12 2.96 -5.89
CA LEU A 46 -0.64 1.84 -5.33
C LEU A 46 -0.87 0.72 -6.36
N LYS A 47 -1.17 1.05 -7.62
CA LYS A 47 -1.32 0.06 -8.69
C LYS A 47 0.00 -0.65 -8.97
N ASP A 48 1.08 0.11 -9.04
CA ASP A 48 2.42 -0.45 -9.27
C ASP A 48 2.81 -1.39 -8.13
N PHE A 49 2.54 -1.01 -6.88
CA PHE A 49 2.73 -1.88 -5.73
C PHE A 49 1.92 -3.19 -5.83
N ILE A 50 0.63 -3.13 -6.19
CA ILE A 50 -0.21 -4.34 -6.33
C ILE A 50 0.30 -5.23 -7.48
N ASN A 51 0.73 -4.63 -8.59
CA ASN A 51 1.29 -5.36 -9.71
C ASN A 51 2.58 -6.08 -9.29
N GLU A 52 3.51 -5.36 -8.66
CA GLU A 52 4.74 -5.94 -8.12
C GLU A 52 4.45 -7.06 -7.13
N PHE A 53 3.53 -6.82 -6.17
CA PHE A 53 3.08 -7.82 -5.21
C PHE A 53 2.62 -9.09 -5.91
N SER A 54 1.75 -8.99 -6.92
CA SER A 54 1.22 -10.15 -7.65
C SER A 54 2.28 -10.99 -8.38
N GLU A 55 3.45 -10.40 -8.67
CA GLU A 55 4.55 -11.06 -9.33
C GLU A 55 5.54 -11.71 -8.34
N THR A 56 5.48 -11.36 -7.07
CA THR A 56 6.38 -11.89 -6.03
C THR A 56 6.16 -13.38 -5.77
N PRO A 57 7.24 -14.14 -5.48
CA PRO A 57 7.12 -15.52 -5.01
C PRO A 57 6.23 -15.66 -3.77
N GLU A 58 6.34 -14.73 -2.83
CA GLU A 58 5.58 -14.70 -1.59
C GLU A 58 4.06 -14.58 -1.84
N SER A 59 3.66 -13.74 -2.79
CA SER A 59 2.24 -13.64 -3.20
C SER A 59 1.76 -14.93 -3.85
N ARG A 60 2.57 -15.56 -4.69
CA ARG A 60 2.23 -16.85 -5.31
C ARG A 60 2.10 -17.97 -4.27
N GLU A 61 3.01 -18.01 -3.30
CA GLU A 61 2.96 -18.95 -2.18
C GLU A 61 1.73 -18.72 -1.30
N PHE A 62 1.39 -17.46 -1.03
CA PHE A 62 0.16 -17.10 -0.31
C PHE A 62 -1.09 -17.57 -1.06
N MET A 63 -1.16 -17.36 -2.37
CA MET A 63 -2.30 -17.78 -3.19
C MET A 63 -2.42 -19.31 -3.28
N ALA A 64 -1.32 -20.06 -3.20
CA ALA A 64 -1.33 -21.52 -3.21
C ALA A 64 -2.05 -22.14 -1.99
N PHE A 65 -2.27 -21.39 -0.92
CA PHE A 65 -3.09 -21.84 0.21
C PHE A 65 -4.55 -22.10 -0.18
N PHE A 66 -5.04 -21.47 -1.24
CA PHE A 66 -6.43 -21.54 -1.70
C PHE A 66 -6.63 -22.44 -2.94
N ASP A 67 -5.57 -23.11 -3.39
CA ASP A 67 -5.56 -24.00 -4.58
C ASP A 67 -6.08 -25.42 -4.27
#